data_AF-A0A7Z8NQZ2-F1
#
_entry.id   AF-A0A7Z8NQZ2-F1
#
_cell.length_a   1.000
_cell.length_b   1.000
_cell.length_c   1.000
_cell.angle_alpha   90.00
_cell.angle_beta   90.00
_cell.angle_gamma   90.00
#
_symmetry.space_group_name_H-M   'P 1'
#
loop_
_entity.id
_entity.type
_entity.pdbx_description
1 polymer ?
#
loop_
_entity_poly.entity_id
_entity_poly.type
_entity_poly.pdbx_seq_one_letter_code
_entity_poly.pdbx_strand_id
1 'polypeptide(L)'
;MPGSPAPDLAPGVPARAARLPGLDALRGLAVGLVLLNHAAPDRFGAAGVLGVTVFFALSGWLITGVLMRDLDRGGRIRFGRFYAHRLLRLYPPLLLMLAGYVVVEGAFDLLGQAHLVPETLVAALTYTINIPGLPHGSESVYHFWTLAAEEQFYLVWPLLLAWAWRRGWLRAATAVCVAAALAACMVTLLLVVPDVARVYALPTSWGAALLIGCAGYLGRTAVAARLPQTAGARRAVQAGIVAALLAGTLLTGLAGHTAWYLLGVPAVAVATVVLISYVGGWRTLPGRWLRPAVALGTVSYAAYLWNGAIARWLGHPDDLGGMALGIALTLVAATASWWLVERPVARWRARRAAR
;
A
#
# COMPACT_ATOMS: atom_id res chain seq x y z
N MET A 1 6.13 -60.68 9.91
CA MET A 1 6.58 -60.23 8.57
C MET A 1 6.35 -58.73 8.48
N PRO A 2 7.43 -57.93 8.42
CA PRO A 2 7.40 -56.49 8.62
C PRO A 2 7.24 -55.68 7.32
N GLY A 3 6.62 -54.51 7.45
CA GLY A 3 6.98 -53.26 6.76
C GLY A 3 6.84 -53.19 5.23
N SER A 4 5.71 -52.66 4.76
CA SER A 4 5.68 -51.96 3.47
C SER A 4 6.23 -50.53 3.66
N PRO A 5 7.20 -50.08 2.86
CA PRO A 5 7.91 -48.82 3.08
C PRO A 5 7.03 -47.62 2.75
N ALA A 6 7.10 -46.59 3.59
CA ALA A 6 6.59 -45.27 3.28
C ALA A 6 7.32 -44.72 2.03
N PRO A 7 6.63 -44.08 1.07
CA PRO A 7 7.28 -43.46 -0.06
C PRO A 7 8.18 -42.32 0.42
N ASP A 8 9.44 -42.44 0.04
CA ASP A 8 10.55 -41.52 0.25
C ASP A 8 10.17 -40.10 -0.19
N LEU A 9 9.95 -39.21 0.79
CA LEU A 9 9.72 -37.79 0.54
C LEU A 9 11.06 -37.15 0.20
N ALA A 10 11.32 -36.98 -1.09
CA ALA A 10 12.49 -36.31 -1.63
C ALA A 10 12.83 -35.01 -0.85
N PRO A 11 14.10 -34.80 -0.48
CA PRO A 11 14.51 -33.68 0.36
C PRO A 11 14.61 -32.37 -0.44
N GLY A 12 14.20 -31.27 0.18
CA GLY A 12 14.77 -29.95 -0.12
C GLY A 12 14.04 -29.10 -1.15
N VAL A 13 12.82 -28.67 -0.86
CA VAL A 13 12.34 -27.35 -1.32
C VAL A 13 12.23 -26.46 -0.10
N PRO A 14 13.11 -25.46 0.10
CA PRO A 14 13.01 -24.56 1.24
C PRO A 14 11.64 -23.87 1.20
N ALA A 15 10.93 -23.91 2.32
CA ALA A 15 9.59 -23.35 2.49
C ALA A 15 9.56 -21.91 1.95
N ARG A 16 9.03 -21.77 0.73
CA ARG A 16 8.73 -20.50 0.09
C ARG A 16 7.96 -19.68 1.12
N ALA A 17 8.44 -18.49 1.50
CA ALA A 17 7.71 -17.60 2.40
C ALA A 17 6.25 -17.55 1.94
N ALA A 18 5.36 -18.22 2.69
CA ALA A 18 4.04 -18.55 2.18
C ALA A 18 3.32 -17.24 1.91
N ARG A 19 2.91 -17.00 0.65
CA ARG A 19 2.04 -15.87 0.35
C ARG A 19 0.81 -15.99 1.23
N LEU A 20 0.42 -14.88 1.86
CA LEU A 20 -0.72 -14.83 2.76
C LEU A 20 -1.93 -14.37 1.93
N PRO A 21 -2.76 -15.29 1.42
CA PRO A 21 -3.80 -14.95 0.45
C PRO A 21 -4.81 -13.94 1.00
N GLY A 22 -5.05 -13.91 2.31
CA GLY A 22 -5.90 -12.90 2.93
C GLY A 22 -5.34 -11.49 2.83
N LEU A 23 -4.02 -11.31 2.97
CA LEU A 23 -3.38 -10.00 2.81
C LEU A 23 -3.33 -9.58 1.33
N ASP A 24 -3.10 -10.52 0.43
CA ASP A 24 -3.16 -10.26 -1.02
C ASP A 24 -4.57 -9.85 -1.45
N ALA A 25 -5.62 -10.51 -0.93
CA ALA A 25 -7.01 -10.10 -1.19
C ALA A 25 -7.29 -8.68 -0.69
N LEU A 26 -6.87 -8.34 0.53
CA LEU A 26 -7.05 -7.00 1.09
C LEU A 26 -6.33 -5.93 0.26
N ARG A 27 -5.09 -6.21 -0.20
CA ARG A 27 -4.36 -5.32 -1.14
C ARG A 27 -5.09 -5.15 -2.46
N GLY A 28 -5.64 -6.24 -3.00
CA GLY A 28 -6.39 -6.21 -4.25
C GLY A 28 -7.64 -5.34 -4.16
N LEU A 29 -8.39 -5.48 -3.07
CA LEU A 29 -9.57 -4.64 -2.81
C LEU A 29 -9.16 -3.16 -2.66
N ALA A 30 -8.13 -2.88 -1.86
CA ALA A 30 -7.63 -1.53 -1.65
C ALA A 30 -7.18 -0.86 -2.96
N VAL A 31 -6.45 -1.56 -3.83
CA VAL A 31 -6.03 -0.99 -5.13
C VAL A 31 -7.21 -0.85 -6.05
N GLY A 32 -8.16 -1.79 -6.06
CA GLY A 32 -9.39 -1.66 -6.85
C GLY A 32 -10.13 -0.36 -6.57
N LEU A 33 -10.26 0.04 -5.31
CA LEU A 33 -10.87 1.31 -4.93
C LEU A 33 -10.10 2.53 -5.47
N VAL A 34 -8.76 2.45 -5.47
CA VAL A 34 -7.91 3.49 -6.06
C VAL A 34 -8.06 3.55 -7.58
N LEU A 35 -8.10 2.41 -8.26
CA LEU A 35 -8.29 2.35 -9.71
C LEU A 35 -9.62 2.97 -10.13
N LEU A 36 -10.69 2.72 -9.35
CA LEU A 36 -11.99 3.35 -9.58
C LEU A 36 -11.95 4.87 -9.42
N ASN A 37 -11.26 5.34 -8.37
CA ASN A 37 -11.07 6.78 -8.15
C ASN A 37 -10.30 7.45 -9.29
N HIS A 38 -9.21 6.86 -9.78
CA HIS A 38 -8.49 7.46 -10.90
C HIS A 38 -9.26 7.35 -12.22
N ALA A 39 -10.14 6.37 -12.38
CA ALA A 39 -10.94 6.22 -13.59
C ALA A 39 -12.11 7.21 -13.66
N ALA A 40 -12.72 7.57 -12.52
CA ALA A 40 -13.75 8.60 -12.43
C ALA A 40 -13.71 9.29 -11.06
N PRO A 41 -12.83 10.29 -10.86
CA PRO A 41 -12.57 10.90 -9.56
C PRO A 41 -13.81 11.61 -8.97
N ASP A 42 -14.66 12.19 -9.82
CA ASP A 42 -15.87 12.89 -9.38
C ASP A 42 -16.92 11.94 -8.80
N ARG A 43 -16.95 10.69 -9.29
CA ARG A 43 -17.89 9.65 -8.81
C ARG A 43 -17.33 8.81 -7.68
N PHE A 44 -16.02 8.53 -7.70
CA PHE A 44 -15.37 7.59 -6.80
C PHE A 44 -14.28 8.21 -5.93
N GLY A 45 -14.32 9.54 -5.74
CA GLY A 45 -13.41 10.30 -4.87
C GLY A 45 -13.14 9.62 -3.52
N ALA A 46 -14.21 9.29 -2.79
CA ALA A 46 -14.09 8.62 -1.49
C ALA A 46 -13.47 7.23 -1.56
N ALA A 47 -13.66 6.49 -2.65
CA ALA A 47 -13.07 5.16 -2.83
C ALA A 47 -11.54 5.24 -2.80
N GLY A 48 -10.94 6.23 -3.47
CA GLY A 48 -9.50 6.42 -3.50
C GLY A 48 -8.93 6.68 -2.10
N VAL A 49 -9.56 7.61 -1.37
CA VAL A 49 -9.18 7.99 -0.02
C VAL A 49 -9.25 6.80 0.96
N LEU A 50 -10.31 6.00 0.88
CA LEU A 50 -10.48 4.77 1.67
C LEU A 50 -9.44 3.71 1.30
N GLY A 51 -9.25 3.46 0.00
CA GLY A 51 -8.27 2.49 -0.51
C GLY A 51 -6.85 2.82 -0.08
N VAL A 52 -6.45 4.09 -0.19
CA VAL A 52 -5.14 4.59 0.28
C VAL A 52 -4.98 4.39 1.79
N THR A 53 -6.01 4.70 2.58
CA THR A 53 -5.96 4.50 4.04
C THR A 53 -5.75 3.02 4.40
N VAL A 54 -6.49 2.11 3.76
CA VAL A 54 -6.32 0.66 3.94
C VAL A 54 -4.91 0.23 3.55
N PHE A 55 -4.36 0.75 2.45
CA PHE A 55 -3.00 0.47 2.03
C PHE A 55 -1.97 0.92 3.05
N PHE A 56 -2.05 2.16 3.54
CA PHE A 56 -1.11 2.70 4.52
C PHE A 56 -1.13 1.93 5.84
N ALA A 57 -2.31 1.60 6.36
CA ALA A 57 -2.41 0.77 7.56
C ALA A 57 -1.82 -0.63 7.36
N LEU A 58 -2.08 -1.25 6.19
CA LEU A 58 -1.47 -2.53 5.85
C LEU A 58 0.06 -2.44 5.68
N SER A 59 0.55 -1.37 5.07
CA SER A 59 1.96 -1.08 4.88
C SER A 59 2.71 -0.94 6.20
N GLY A 60 2.15 -0.20 7.16
CA GLY A 60 2.68 -0.09 8.52
C GLY A 60 2.74 -1.43 9.26
N TRP A 61 1.68 -2.24 9.14
CA TRP A 61 1.64 -3.59 9.72
C TRP A 61 2.73 -4.50 9.12
N LEU A 62 2.82 -4.54 7.79
CA LEU A 62 3.75 -5.41 7.08
C LEU A 62 5.21 -5.03 7.33
N ILE A 63 5.53 -3.74 7.28
CA ILE A 63 6.91 -3.29 7.46
C ILE A 63 7.39 -3.57 8.87
N THR A 64 6.56 -3.27 9.87
CA THR A 64 6.88 -3.54 11.27
C THR A 64 7.08 -5.03 11.49
N GLY A 65 6.26 -5.88 10.86
CA GLY A 65 6.47 -7.31 10.94
C GLY A 65 7.74 -7.83 10.26
N VAL A 66 8.19 -7.20 9.18
CA VAL A 66 9.50 -7.53 8.57
C VAL A 66 10.64 -7.18 9.52
N LEU A 67 10.61 -5.99 10.12
CA LEU A 67 11.67 -5.48 10.97
C LEU A 67 11.73 -6.22 12.32
N MET A 68 10.57 -6.46 12.93
CA MET A 68 10.46 -7.23 14.18
C MET A 68 10.99 -8.65 14.02
N ARG A 69 10.79 -9.31 12.87
CA ARG A 69 11.42 -10.62 12.62
C ARG A 69 12.95 -10.61 12.65
N ASP A 70 13.58 -9.49 12.28
CA ASP A 70 15.04 -9.35 12.37
C ASP A 70 15.48 -9.07 13.81
N LEU A 71 14.72 -8.26 14.54
CA LEU A 71 14.93 -8.01 15.97
C LEU A 71 14.74 -9.27 16.81
N ASP A 72 13.64 -10.00 16.64
CA ASP A 72 13.30 -11.21 17.38
C ASP A 72 14.33 -12.32 17.15
N ARG A 73 14.91 -12.43 15.93
CA ARG A 73 15.87 -13.49 15.58
C ARG A 73 17.32 -13.14 15.86
N GLY A 74 17.69 -11.86 15.79
CA GLY A 74 19.09 -11.44 15.78
C GLY A 74 19.40 -10.20 16.61
N GLY A 75 18.43 -9.65 17.35
CA GLY A 75 18.59 -8.49 18.21
C GLY A 75 18.88 -7.17 17.47
N ARG A 76 18.92 -7.17 16.14
CA ARG A 76 19.23 -6.00 15.31
C ARG A 76 18.56 -6.06 13.95
N ILE A 77 18.20 -4.89 13.42
CA ILE A 77 17.69 -4.74 12.06
C ILE A 77 18.85 -4.80 11.08
N ARG A 78 18.72 -5.59 10.01
CA ARG A 78 19.69 -5.65 8.91
C ARG A 78 19.34 -4.62 7.84
N PHE A 79 19.66 -3.34 8.09
CA PHE A 79 19.29 -2.21 7.22
C PHE A 79 19.69 -2.41 5.76
N GLY A 80 20.93 -2.81 5.48
CA GLY A 80 21.38 -3.05 4.10
C GLY A 80 20.52 -4.08 3.36
N ARG A 81 20.18 -5.19 4.04
CA ARG A 81 19.28 -6.21 3.47
C ARG A 81 17.85 -5.68 3.32
N PHE A 82 17.35 -4.94 4.30
CA PHE A 82 16.02 -4.34 4.26
C PHE A 82 15.84 -3.42 3.05
N TYR A 83 16.74 -2.44 2.89
CA TYR A 83 16.66 -1.48 1.79
C TYR A 83 16.97 -2.13 0.43
N ALA A 84 17.94 -3.04 0.33
CA ALA A 84 18.20 -3.76 -0.92
C ALA A 84 16.98 -4.59 -1.38
N HIS A 85 16.30 -5.28 -0.46
CA HIS A 85 15.09 -6.03 -0.78
C HIS A 85 13.94 -5.15 -1.25
N ARG A 86 13.91 -3.89 -0.78
CA ARG A 86 12.89 -2.91 -1.12
C ARG A 86 13.18 -2.25 -2.47
N LEU A 87 14.41 -1.77 -2.68
CA LEU A 87 14.88 -1.22 -3.95
C LEU A 87 14.61 -2.20 -5.10
N LEU A 88 15.05 -3.45 -4.95
CA LEU A 88 14.83 -4.51 -5.97
C LEU A 88 13.37 -4.91 -6.15
N ARG A 89 12.46 -4.51 -5.26
CA ARG A 89 11.03 -4.76 -5.40
C ARG A 89 10.32 -3.60 -6.10
N LEU A 90 10.71 -2.36 -5.84
CA LEU A 90 9.98 -1.16 -6.26
C LEU A 90 10.56 -0.52 -7.52
N TYR A 91 11.89 -0.37 -7.58
CA TYR A 91 12.53 0.35 -8.67
C TYR A 91 12.35 -0.32 -10.03
N PRO A 92 12.52 -1.64 -10.20
CA PRO A 92 12.38 -2.23 -11.53
C PRO A 92 11.03 -1.96 -12.23
N PRO A 93 9.86 -2.25 -11.62
CA PRO A 93 8.57 -1.85 -12.17
C PRO A 93 8.36 -0.33 -12.29
N LEU A 94 8.88 0.48 -11.35
CA LEU A 94 8.83 1.94 -11.45
C LEU A 94 9.56 2.45 -12.69
N LEU A 95 10.78 1.97 -12.93
CA LEU A 95 11.60 2.33 -14.08
C LEU A 95 10.92 1.94 -15.40
N LEU A 96 10.25 0.78 -15.44
CA LEU A 96 9.49 0.37 -16.63
C LEU A 96 8.33 1.35 -16.90
N MET A 97 7.58 1.72 -15.86
CA MET A 97 6.49 2.69 -16.01
C MET A 97 7.02 4.05 -16.46
N LEU A 98 8.10 4.55 -15.83
CA LEU A 98 8.69 5.85 -16.18
C LEU A 98 9.28 5.85 -17.60
N ALA A 99 9.86 4.73 -18.06
CA ALA A 99 10.29 4.59 -19.45
C ALA A 99 9.09 4.67 -20.41
N GLY A 100 7.97 4.02 -20.08
CA GLY A 100 6.72 4.16 -20.83
C GLY A 100 6.21 5.60 -20.85
N TYR A 101 6.24 6.29 -19.71
CA TYR A 101 5.87 7.69 -19.60
C TYR A 101 6.76 8.60 -20.48
N VAL A 102 8.09 8.42 -20.43
CA VAL A 102 9.03 9.18 -21.27
C VAL A 102 8.77 8.94 -22.76
N VAL A 103 8.46 7.72 -23.16
CA VAL A 103 8.13 7.42 -24.57
C VAL A 103 6.82 8.10 -24.96
N VAL A 104 5.78 8.02 -24.14
CA VAL A 104 4.47 8.59 -24.44
C VAL A 104 4.53 10.12 -24.48
N GLU A 105 4.99 10.77 -23.42
CA GLU A 105 5.04 12.23 -23.36
C GLU A 105 6.18 12.82 -24.21
N GLY A 106 7.34 12.16 -24.26
CA GLY A 106 8.48 12.67 -25.02
C GLY A 106 8.31 12.58 -26.53
N ALA A 107 7.63 11.54 -27.04
CA ALA A 107 7.46 11.33 -28.48
C ALA A 107 6.10 11.78 -29.02
N PHE A 108 5.04 11.68 -28.22
CA PHE A 108 3.67 11.99 -28.66
C PHE A 108 3.03 13.17 -27.93
N ASP A 109 3.62 13.61 -26.81
CA ASP A 109 3.16 14.74 -25.99
C ASP A 109 1.65 14.74 -25.73
N LEU A 110 1.11 13.55 -25.39
CA LEU A 110 -0.35 13.35 -25.26
C LEU A 110 -0.99 14.31 -24.25
N LEU A 111 -0.25 14.74 -23.24
CA LEU A 111 -0.74 15.66 -22.21
C LEU A 111 -0.28 17.11 -22.40
N GLY A 112 0.53 17.42 -23.43
CA GLY A 112 1.18 18.73 -23.57
C GLY A 112 2.21 19.02 -22.46
N GLN A 113 2.77 17.96 -21.85
CA GLN A 113 3.62 18.02 -20.67
C GLN A 113 5.04 17.47 -20.92
N ALA A 114 5.47 17.35 -22.19
CA ALA A 114 6.82 16.91 -22.55
C ALA A 114 7.92 17.71 -21.81
N HIS A 115 7.72 19.01 -21.61
CA HIS A 115 8.64 19.87 -20.87
C HIS A 115 8.81 19.50 -19.38
N LEU A 116 7.83 18.81 -18.77
CA LEU A 116 7.88 18.34 -17.40
C LEU A 116 8.58 16.99 -17.24
N VAL A 117 8.99 16.32 -18.33
CA VAL A 117 9.60 14.99 -18.26
C VAL A 117 10.82 14.94 -17.30
N PRO A 118 11.79 15.87 -17.35
CA PRO A 118 12.92 15.85 -16.43
C PRO A 118 12.51 15.98 -14.96
N GLU A 119 11.62 16.92 -14.65
CA GLU A 119 11.11 17.14 -13.29
C GLU A 119 10.33 15.93 -12.77
N THR A 120 9.52 15.33 -13.64
CA THR A 120 8.75 14.12 -13.35
C THR A 120 9.65 12.95 -12.97
N LEU A 121 10.73 12.74 -13.74
CA LEU A 121 11.70 11.68 -13.47
C LEU A 121 12.41 11.91 -12.14
N VAL A 122 12.85 13.15 -11.87
CA VAL A 122 13.49 13.48 -10.59
C VAL A 122 12.52 13.21 -9.44
N ALA A 123 11.34 13.84 -9.45
CA ALA A 123 10.38 13.74 -8.35
C ALA A 123 9.93 12.30 -8.06
N ALA A 124 9.73 11.47 -9.10
CA ALA A 124 9.34 10.08 -8.96
C ALA A 124 10.49 9.19 -8.45
N LEU A 125 11.71 9.38 -8.94
CA LEU A 125 12.87 8.56 -8.55
C LEU A 125 13.38 8.92 -7.15
N THR A 126 13.27 10.18 -6.74
CA THR A 126 13.69 10.64 -5.40
C THR A 126 12.58 10.56 -4.37
N TYR A 127 11.35 10.18 -4.75
CA TYR A 127 10.20 10.11 -3.84
C TYR A 127 9.93 11.47 -3.15
N THR A 128 9.99 12.56 -3.93
CA THR A 128 9.83 13.94 -3.43
C THR A 128 8.59 14.64 -3.96
N ILE A 129 7.78 13.97 -4.77
CA ILE A 129 6.59 14.53 -5.44
C ILE A 129 5.56 15.17 -4.48
N ASN A 130 5.59 14.79 -3.20
CA ASN A 130 4.67 15.28 -2.18
C ASN A 130 5.29 16.29 -1.20
N ILE A 131 6.52 16.76 -1.46
CA ILE A 131 7.20 17.72 -0.59
C ILE A 131 6.83 19.14 -1.02
N PRO A 132 6.21 19.96 -0.13
CA PRO A 132 5.88 21.35 -0.44
C PRO A 132 7.09 22.15 -0.90
N GLY A 133 6.92 22.92 -1.98
CA GLY A 133 7.96 23.79 -2.53
C GLY A 133 8.94 23.08 -3.48
N LEU A 134 8.85 21.76 -3.65
CA LEU A 134 9.56 21.05 -4.72
C LEU A 134 8.66 20.82 -5.93
N PRO A 135 9.20 20.82 -7.16
CA PRO A 135 8.43 20.45 -8.35
C PRO A 135 7.92 19.01 -8.25
N HIS A 136 6.63 18.82 -8.53
CA HIS A 136 6.00 17.49 -8.57
C HIS A 136 6.00 16.86 -9.96
N GLY A 137 6.41 17.61 -10.99
CA GLY A 137 6.37 17.15 -12.39
C GLY A 137 4.96 16.91 -12.89
N SER A 138 4.78 15.93 -13.76
CA SER A 138 3.53 15.67 -14.48
C SER A 138 2.42 15.18 -13.57
N GLU A 139 1.25 15.74 -13.85
CA GLU A 139 -0.06 15.36 -13.34
C GLU A 139 -0.38 13.87 -13.56
N SER A 140 0.22 13.21 -14.55
CA SER A 140 0.03 11.78 -14.84
C SER A 140 0.61 10.83 -13.79
N VAL A 141 1.60 11.29 -13.03
CA VAL A 141 2.23 10.51 -11.95
C VAL A 141 1.98 11.10 -10.58
N TYR A 142 1.13 12.13 -10.47
CA TYR A 142 0.90 12.83 -9.20
C TYR A 142 0.48 11.87 -8.08
N HIS A 143 -0.27 10.82 -8.40
CA HIS A 143 -0.64 9.77 -7.44
C HIS A 143 0.58 9.15 -6.73
N PHE A 144 1.78 9.20 -7.29
CA PHE A 144 3.01 8.73 -6.65
C PHE A 144 3.32 9.42 -5.32
N TRP A 145 2.59 10.49 -4.95
CA TRP A 145 2.62 11.06 -3.60
C TRP A 145 2.44 9.99 -2.52
N THR A 146 1.63 8.95 -2.75
CA THR A 146 1.46 7.85 -1.77
C THR A 146 2.72 7.03 -1.62
N LEU A 147 3.44 6.77 -2.73
CA LEU A 147 4.69 6.03 -2.74
C LEU A 147 5.78 6.86 -2.06
N ALA A 148 5.79 8.16 -2.29
CA ALA A 148 6.70 9.09 -1.65
C ALA A 148 6.51 9.11 -0.13
N ALA A 149 5.26 9.28 0.33
CA ALA A 149 4.92 9.22 1.75
C ALA A 149 5.34 7.88 2.40
N GLU A 150 5.14 6.78 1.68
CA GLU A 150 5.58 5.44 2.10
C GLU A 150 7.10 5.34 2.23
N GLU A 151 7.88 5.68 1.19
CA GLU A 151 9.34 5.59 1.25
C GLU A 151 9.95 6.51 2.30
N GLN A 152 9.44 7.73 2.44
CA GLN A 152 9.83 8.66 3.52
C GLN A 152 9.58 8.03 4.90
N PHE A 153 8.43 7.40 5.10
CA PHE A 153 8.13 6.67 6.33
C PHE A 153 9.11 5.52 6.56
N TYR A 154 9.51 4.79 5.51
CA TYR A 154 10.46 3.68 5.63
C TYR A 154 11.91 4.09 5.81
N LEU A 155 12.26 5.36 5.61
CA LEU A 155 13.56 5.89 6.03
C LEU A 155 13.60 6.11 7.55
N VAL A 156 12.49 6.58 8.12
CA VAL A 156 12.42 7.00 9.54
C VAL A 156 12.04 5.83 10.45
N TRP A 157 11.01 5.07 10.11
CA TRP A 157 10.43 4.04 10.99
C TRP A 157 11.42 2.94 11.41
N PRO A 158 12.25 2.36 10.52
CA PRO A 158 13.22 1.34 10.93
C PRO A 158 14.23 1.84 11.97
N LEU A 159 14.65 3.11 11.88
CA LEU A 159 15.58 3.72 12.83
C LEU A 159 14.92 3.92 14.21
N LEU A 160 13.70 4.47 14.21
CA LEU A 160 12.91 4.64 15.44
C LEU A 160 12.60 3.31 16.10
N LEU A 161 12.23 2.29 15.31
CA LEU A 161 11.93 0.95 15.82
C LEU A 161 13.17 0.29 16.44
N ALA A 162 14.34 0.40 15.79
CA ALA A 162 15.60 -0.11 16.34
C ALA A 162 15.96 0.57 17.67
N TRP A 163 15.81 1.90 17.74
CA TRP A 163 16.05 2.65 18.96
C TRP A 163 15.07 2.26 20.08
N ALA A 164 13.77 2.24 19.78
CA ALA A 164 12.73 1.91 20.75
C ALA A 164 12.83 0.46 21.24
N TRP A 165 13.27 -0.47 20.38
CA TRP A 165 13.57 -1.86 20.76
C TRP A 165 14.65 -1.91 21.83
N ARG A 166 15.78 -1.22 21.63
CA ARG A 166 16.91 -1.21 22.58
C ARG A 166 16.55 -0.60 23.93
N ARG A 167 15.58 0.31 23.96
CA ARG A 167 15.06 0.95 25.18
C ARG A 167 13.92 0.18 25.85
N GLY A 168 13.36 -0.84 25.19
CA GLY A 168 12.15 -1.53 25.67
C GLY A 168 10.88 -0.68 25.55
N TRP A 169 10.89 0.38 24.71
CA TRP A 169 9.86 1.41 24.65
C TRP A 169 8.96 1.31 23.42
N LEU A 170 8.96 0.19 22.69
CA LEU A 170 8.25 0.03 21.42
C LEU A 170 6.82 0.60 21.44
N ARG A 171 6.02 0.24 22.44
CA ARG A 171 4.62 0.68 22.55
C ARG A 171 4.51 2.18 22.85
N ALA A 172 5.29 2.67 23.81
CA ALA A 172 5.30 4.08 24.18
C ALA A 172 5.79 4.97 23.01
N ALA A 173 6.92 4.61 22.39
CA ALA A 173 7.46 5.31 21.24
C ALA A 173 6.48 5.35 20.06
N THR A 174 5.79 4.22 19.77
CA THR A 174 4.77 4.17 18.72
C THR A 174 3.58 5.06 19.06
N ALA A 175 3.09 5.04 20.30
CA ALA A 175 1.98 5.90 20.74
C ALA A 175 2.33 7.39 20.62
N VAL A 176 3.55 7.78 21.02
CA VAL A 176 4.07 9.14 20.85
C VAL A 176 4.15 9.52 19.37
N CYS A 177 4.61 8.62 18.50
CA CYS A 177 4.63 8.88 17.06
C CYS A 177 3.22 9.07 16.49
N VAL A 178 2.22 8.27 16.91
CA VAL A 178 0.83 8.44 16.48
C VAL A 178 0.30 9.80 16.91
N ALA A 179 0.52 10.19 18.17
CA ALA A 179 0.11 11.49 18.69
C ALA A 179 0.81 12.64 17.93
N ALA A 180 2.11 12.52 17.68
CA ALA A 180 2.88 13.51 16.92
C ALA A 180 2.40 13.64 15.47
N ALA A 181 2.08 12.52 14.80
CA ALA A 181 1.54 12.53 13.44
C ALA A 181 0.16 13.19 13.38
N LEU A 182 -0.73 12.92 14.34
CA LEU A 182 -2.03 13.58 14.42
C LEU A 182 -1.89 15.08 14.74
N ALA A 183 -0.97 15.46 15.62
CA ALA A 183 -0.68 16.86 15.92
C ALA A 183 -0.11 17.60 14.69
N ALA A 184 0.83 16.98 13.96
CA ALA A 184 1.37 17.55 12.72
C ALA A 184 0.30 17.69 11.64
N CYS A 185 -0.59 16.71 11.51
CA CYS A 185 -1.75 16.77 10.62
C CYS A 185 -2.67 17.94 11.02
N MET A 186 -3.01 18.07 12.30
CA MET A 186 -3.83 19.19 12.82
C MET A 186 -3.19 20.55 12.51
N VAL A 187 -1.90 20.73 12.79
CA VAL A 187 -1.19 21.98 12.48
C VAL A 187 -1.27 22.27 10.98
N THR A 188 -1.04 21.27 10.12
CA THR A 188 -1.11 21.44 8.66
C THR A 188 -2.52 21.82 8.20
N LEU A 189 -3.55 21.19 8.77
CA LEU A 189 -4.95 21.53 8.49
C LEU A 189 -5.24 22.98 8.84
N LEU A 190 -4.81 23.44 10.02
CA LEU A 190 -4.99 24.84 10.45
C LEU A 190 -4.30 25.84 9.51
N LEU A 191 -3.16 25.46 8.89
CA LEU A 191 -2.41 26.31 7.98
C LEU A 191 -3.03 26.44 6.57
N VAL A 192 -3.86 25.48 6.14
CA VAL A 192 -4.46 25.49 4.80
C VAL A 192 -5.93 25.89 4.76
N VAL A 193 -6.57 26.06 5.92
CA VAL A 193 -7.97 26.51 6.00
C VAL A 193 -8.14 27.84 5.25
N PRO A 194 -9.21 27.99 4.44
CA PRO A 194 -10.35 27.07 4.29
C PRO A 194 -10.17 25.94 3.26
N ASP A 195 -9.06 25.89 2.52
CA ASP A 195 -8.84 24.92 1.45
C ASP A 195 -8.18 23.62 1.95
N VAL A 196 -8.97 22.83 2.69
CA VAL A 196 -8.53 21.55 3.29
C VAL A 196 -8.03 20.55 2.24
N ALA A 197 -8.49 20.63 0.98
CA ALA A 197 -8.07 19.70 -0.06
C ALA A 197 -6.55 19.74 -0.31
N ARG A 198 -5.89 20.87 -0.02
CA ARG A 198 -4.43 21.02 -0.13
C ARG A 198 -3.64 20.10 0.78
N VAL A 199 -4.22 19.61 1.88
CA VAL A 199 -3.51 18.65 2.73
C VAL A 199 -3.42 17.25 2.11
N TYR A 200 -4.20 16.96 1.06
CA TYR A 200 -4.41 15.59 0.60
C TYR A 200 -3.13 14.84 0.25
N ALA A 201 -2.15 15.47 -0.40
CA ALA A 201 -0.90 14.78 -0.72
C ALA A 201 0.20 14.97 0.35
N LEU A 202 -0.01 15.82 1.35
CA LEU A 202 1.06 16.26 2.25
C LEU A 202 1.58 15.11 3.14
N PRO A 203 2.89 15.10 3.46
CA PRO A 203 3.50 14.04 4.27
C PRO A 203 2.86 13.91 5.67
N THR A 204 2.27 14.99 6.19
CA THR A 204 1.67 15.04 7.53
C THR A 204 0.28 14.41 7.61
N SER A 205 -0.43 14.24 6.49
CA SER A 205 -1.85 13.90 6.47
C SER A 205 -2.15 12.42 6.70
N TRP A 206 -1.18 11.54 6.42
CA TRP A 206 -1.42 10.09 6.37
C TRP A 206 -0.54 9.27 7.29
N GLY A 207 0.44 9.89 7.95
CA GLY A 207 1.37 9.22 8.86
C GLY A 207 0.66 8.44 9.97
N ALA A 208 -0.49 8.94 10.44
CA ALA A 208 -1.30 8.26 11.45
C ALA A 208 -1.78 6.86 10.98
N ALA A 209 -2.19 6.71 9.71
CA ALA A 209 -2.64 5.41 9.19
C ALA A 209 -1.51 4.37 9.20
N LEU A 210 -0.31 4.75 8.72
CA LEU A 210 0.89 3.92 8.76
C LEU A 210 1.23 3.51 10.21
N LEU A 211 1.25 4.48 11.13
CA LEU A 211 1.61 4.25 12.52
C LEU A 211 0.57 3.42 13.28
N ILE A 212 -0.72 3.56 12.99
CA ILE A 212 -1.78 2.70 13.53
C ILE A 212 -1.58 1.25 13.04
N GLY A 213 -1.20 1.06 11.77
CA GLY A 213 -0.78 -0.24 11.26
C GLY A 213 0.40 -0.85 12.03
N CYS A 214 1.41 -0.03 12.32
CA CYS A 214 2.58 -0.42 13.11
C CYS A 214 2.18 -0.81 14.56
N ALA A 215 1.36 0.02 15.21
CA ALA A 215 0.82 -0.22 16.53
C ALA A 215 0.00 -1.51 16.57
N GLY A 216 -0.82 -1.75 15.54
CA GLY A 216 -1.57 -2.98 15.35
C GLY A 216 -0.67 -4.21 15.35
N TYR A 217 0.45 -4.18 14.63
CA TYR A 217 1.39 -5.31 14.60
C TYR A 217 2.07 -5.54 15.96
N LEU A 218 2.53 -4.48 16.63
CA LEU A 218 3.17 -4.55 17.95
C LEU A 218 2.18 -4.97 19.05
N GLY A 219 0.91 -4.61 18.89
CA GLY A 219 -0.20 -4.95 19.78
C GLY A 219 -0.96 -6.20 19.38
N ARG A 220 -0.54 -6.94 18.33
CA ARG A 220 -1.35 -8.00 17.70
C ARG A 220 -1.89 -9.06 18.65
N THR A 221 -1.14 -9.41 19.70
CA THR A 221 -1.58 -10.38 20.73
C THR A 221 -2.70 -9.81 21.59
N ALA A 222 -2.57 -8.55 22.02
CA ALA A 222 -3.60 -7.85 22.79
C ALA A 222 -4.84 -7.54 21.94
N VAL A 223 -4.66 -7.18 20.67
CA VAL A 223 -5.75 -7.00 19.71
C VAL A 223 -6.51 -8.31 19.52
N ALA A 224 -5.80 -9.41 19.24
CA ALA A 224 -6.43 -10.71 19.12
C ALA A 224 -7.16 -11.13 20.41
N ALA A 225 -6.59 -10.89 21.59
CA ALA A 225 -7.24 -11.24 22.86
C ALA A 225 -8.57 -10.50 23.11
N ARG A 226 -8.73 -9.27 22.59
CA ARG A 226 -9.97 -8.46 22.75
C ARG A 226 -11.00 -8.69 21.66
N LEU A 227 -10.55 -9.18 20.50
CA LEU A 227 -11.43 -9.43 19.35
C LEU A 227 -12.23 -10.72 19.55
N PRO A 228 -13.50 -10.78 19.11
CA PRO A 228 -14.28 -12.00 19.18
C PRO A 228 -13.65 -13.08 18.27
N GLN A 229 -13.60 -14.32 18.78
CA GLN A 229 -12.87 -15.42 18.15
C GLN A 229 -13.77 -16.52 17.57
N THR A 230 -15.07 -16.53 17.88
CA THR A 230 -16.00 -17.49 17.28
C THR A 230 -16.14 -17.22 15.77
N ALA A 231 -16.32 -18.29 14.98
CA ALA A 231 -16.39 -18.16 13.52
C ALA A 231 -17.51 -17.21 13.06
N GLY A 232 -18.68 -17.28 13.70
CA GLY A 232 -19.81 -16.39 13.43
C GLY A 232 -19.50 -14.92 13.74
N ALA A 233 -18.95 -14.63 14.92
CA ALA A 233 -18.64 -13.25 15.31
C ALA A 233 -17.50 -12.65 14.45
N ARG A 234 -16.47 -13.44 14.11
CA ARG A 234 -15.42 -13.01 13.17
C ARG A 234 -16.00 -12.60 11.83
N ARG A 235 -16.88 -13.44 11.25
CA ARG A 235 -17.55 -13.14 9.96
C ARG A 235 -18.43 -11.90 10.07
N ALA A 236 -19.18 -11.74 11.15
CA ALA A 236 -20.03 -10.57 11.38
C ALA A 236 -19.20 -9.27 11.45
N VAL A 237 -18.09 -9.26 12.20
CA VAL A 237 -17.19 -8.09 12.28
C VAL A 237 -16.56 -7.80 10.93
N GLN A 238 -16.07 -8.81 10.21
CA GLN A 238 -15.53 -8.64 8.86
C GLN A 238 -16.56 -8.06 7.90
N ALA A 239 -17.76 -8.64 7.86
CA ALA A 239 -18.85 -8.18 7.00
C ALA A 239 -19.27 -6.75 7.36
N GLY A 240 -19.38 -6.42 8.64
CA GLY A 240 -19.70 -5.07 9.11
C GLY A 240 -18.67 -4.03 8.71
N ILE A 241 -17.37 -4.34 8.86
CA ILE A 241 -16.30 -3.44 8.41
C ILE A 241 -16.33 -3.28 6.90
N VAL A 242 -16.44 -4.38 6.14
CA VAL A 242 -16.49 -4.31 4.67
C VAL A 242 -17.70 -3.51 4.20
N ALA A 243 -18.88 -3.74 4.80
CA ALA A 243 -20.08 -2.98 4.48
C ALA A 243 -19.91 -1.48 4.82
N ALA A 244 -19.31 -1.13 5.94
CA ALA A 244 -19.04 0.26 6.31
C ALA A 244 -18.05 0.93 5.35
N LEU A 245 -16.99 0.23 4.92
CA LEU A 245 -16.05 0.75 3.92
C LEU A 245 -16.73 0.95 2.56
N LEU A 246 -17.56 -0.01 2.11
CA LEU A 246 -18.32 0.11 0.87
C LEU A 246 -19.38 1.23 0.94
N ALA A 247 -20.06 1.39 2.07
CA ALA A 247 -20.96 2.52 2.27
C ALA A 247 -20.20 3.85 2.25
N GLY A 248 -18.99 3.89 2.83
CA GLY A 248 -18.11 5.04 2.81
C GLY A 248 -17.71 5.48 1.40
N THR A 249 -17.65 4.57 0.41
CA THR A 249 -17.35 4.95 -0.98
C THR A 249 -18.47 5.75 -1.64
N LEU A 250 -19.68 5.74 -1.07
CA LEU A 250 -20.81 6.53 -1.55
C LEU A 250 -20.80 7.98 -1.02
N LEU A 251 -19.93 8.28 -0.06
CA LEU A 251 -19.74 9.63 0.45
C LEU A 251 -18.97 10.48 -0.57
N THR A 252 -19.25 11.78 -0.60
CA THR A 252 -18.56 12.73 -1.47
C THR A 252 -17.75 13.73 -0.65
N GLY A 253 -16.67 14.25 -1.22
CA GLY A 253 -15.88 15.32 -0.61
C GLY A 253 -15.14 14.96 0.68
N LEU A 254 -14.95 13.66 1.01
CA LEU A 254 -14.25 13.26 2.25
C LEU A 254 -12.89 13.95 2.43
N ALA A 255 -12.09 14.02 1.36
CA ALA A 255 -10.78 14.67 1.36
C ALA A 255 -10.80 16.18 1.63
N GLY A 256 -11.97 16.83 1.52
CA GLY A 256 -12.16 18.25 1.83
C GLY A 256 -12.57 18.53 3.28
N HIS A 257 -12.72 17.51 4.14
CA HIS A 257 -13.19 17.69 5.51
C HIS A 257 -12.08 17.45 6.54
N THR A 258 -11.85 18.39 7.45
CA THR A 258 -10.87 18.24 8.54
C THR A 258 -11.11 17.01 9.40
N ALA A 259 -12.38 16.70 9.69
CA ALA A 259 -12.76 15.52 10.46
C ALA A 259 -12.34 14.19 9.79
N TRP A 260 -12.22 14.18 8.46
CA TRP A 260 -11.75 12.99 7.75
C TRP A 260 -10.31 12.63 8.14
N TYR A 261 -9.38 13.58 8.12
CA TYR A 261 -7.98 13.29 8.42
C TYR A 261 -7.73 12.97 9.90
N LEU A 262 -8.48 13.60 10.80
CA LEU A 262 -8.28 13.44 12.24
C LEU A 262 -9.07 12.27 12.85
N LEU A 263 -10.19 11.87 12.24
CA LEU A 263 -11.06 10.82 12.76
C LEU A 263 -11.29 9.70 11.74
N GLY A 264 -11.63 10.04 10.50
CA GLY A 264 -11.91 9.08 9.43
C GLY A 264 -10.72 8.18 9.08
N VAL A 265 -9.55 8.79 8.81
CA VAL A 265 -8.30 8.08 8.49
C VAL A 265 -7.90 7.15 9.65
N PRO A 266 -7.82 7.61 10.92
CA PRO A 266 -7.59 6.71 12.05
C PRO A 266 -8.61 5.59 12.21
N ALA A 267 -9.91 5.87 12.03
CA ALA A 267 -10.96 4.86 12.15
C ALA A 267 -10.82 3.76 11.10
N VAL A 268 -10.58 4.13 9.83
CA VAL A 268 -10.36 3.18 8.73
C VAL A 268 -9.06 2.41 8.94
N ALA A 269 -8.01 3.04 9.45
CA ALA A 269 -6.75 2.36 9.77
C ALA A 269 -6.94 1.32 10.90
N VAL A 270 -7.69 1.64 11.96
CA VAL A 270 -8.04 0.68 13.03
C VAL A 270 -8.90 -0.46 12.49
N ALA A 271 -9.92 -0.16 11.69
CA ALA A 271 -10.75 -1.17 11.04
C ALA A 271 -9.91 -2.10 10.15
N THR A 272 -8.92 -1.55 9.45
CA THR A 272 -7.95 -2.30 8.66
C THR A 272 -7.10 -3.23 9.53
N VAL A 273 -6.61 -2.78 10.68
CA VAL A 273 -5.89 -3.62 11.65
C VAL A 273 -6.75 -4.79 12.15
N VAL A 274 -8.04 -4.55 12.40
CA VAL A 274 -8.98 -5.62 12.77
C VAL A 274 -9.16 -6.62 11.63
N LEU A 275 -9.35 -6.15 10.39
CA LEU A 275 -9.43 -7.01 9.21
C LEU A 275 -8.17 -7.86 9.05
N ILE A 276 -6.98 -7.25 9.13
CA ILE A 276 -5.69 -7.93 9.04
C ILE A 276 -5.56 -9.03 10.10
N SER A 277 -6.02 -8.78 11.32
CA SER A 277 -5.98 -9.76 12.42
C SER A 277 -6.80 -11.02 12.12
N TYR A 278 -7.85 -10.91 11.30
CA TYR A 278 -8.67 -12.05 10.88
C TYR A 278 -8.21 -12.69 9.57
N VAL A 279 -7.86 -11.89 8.56
CA VAL A 279 -7.48 -12.43 7.23
C VAL A 279 -6.03 -12.89 7.17
N GLY A 280 -5.16 -12.41 8.07
CA GLY A 280 -3.74 -12.80 8.12
C GLY A 280 -3.52 -14.27 8.46
N GLY A 281 -4.51 -14.94 9.07
CA GLY A 281 -4.49 -16.37 9.38
C GLY A 281 -5.00 -17.28 8.25
N TRP A 282 -5.45 -16.72 7.12
CA TRP A 282 -6.01 -17.53 6.03
C TRP A 282 -4.92 -18.35 5.35
N ARG A 283 -4.94 -19.67 5.57
CA ARG A 283 -4.14 -20.64 4.81
C ARG A 283 -4.80 -21.01 3.49
N THR A 284 -6.13 -21.00 3.46
CA THR A 284 -6.98 -21.18 2.27
C THR A 284 -7.99 -20.03 2.21
N LEU A 285 -8.41 -19.66 1.00
CA LEU A 285 -9.45 -18.64 0.82
C LEU A 285 -10.81 -19.19 1.30
N PRO A 286 -11.63 -18.37 1.98
CA PRO A 286 -12.95 -18.81 2.42
C PRO A 286 -13.93 -18.99 1.24
N GLY A 287 -13.61 -18.44 0.07
CA GLY A 287 -14.40 -18.64 -1.14
C GLY A 287 -13.63 -18.29 -2.40
N ARG A 288 -13.99 -18.95 -3.51
CA ARG A 288 -13.38 -18.73 -4.84
C ARG A 288 -13.62 -17.33 -5.40
N TRP A 289 -14.66 -16.64 -4.94
CA TRP A 289 -15.02 -15.27 -5.33
C TRP A 289 -13.97 -14.23 -4.92
N LEU A 290 -13.06 -14.56 -4.00
CA LEU A 290 -11.93 -13.70 -3.62
C LEU A 290 -10.69 -13.88 -4.51
N ARG A 291 -10.68 -14.86 -5.42
CA ARG A 291 -9.55 -15.08 -6.33
C ARG A 291 -9.21 -13.86 -7.20
N PRO A 292 -10.17 -13.10 -7.76
CA PRO A 292 -9.87 -11.88 -8.49
C PRO A 292 -9.18 -10.84 -7.61
N ALA A 293 -9.62 -10.66 -6.37
CA ALA A 293 -8.96 -9.76 -5.42
C ALA A 293 -7.52 -10.20 -5.12
N VAL A 294 -7.26 -11.50 -4.93
CA VAL A 294 -5.89 -12.00 -4.75
C VAL A 294 -5.03 -11.79 -6.00
N ALA A 295 -5.60 -12.01 -7.19
CA ALA A 295 -4.90 -11.80 -8.46
C ALA A 295 -4.51 -10.32 -8.63
N LEU A 296 -5.45 -9.41 -8.39
CA LEU A 296 -5.21 -7.97 -8.41
C LEU A 296 -4.19 -7.56 -7.32
N GLY A 297 -4.29 -8.14 -6.13
CA GLY A 297 -3.33 -7.95 -5.04
C GLY A 297 -1.91 -8.36 -5.39
N THR A 298 -1.75 -9.37 -6.24
CA THR A 298 -0.44 -9.86 -6.71
C THR A 298 0.26 -8.85 -7.62
N VAL A 299 -0.49 -8.14 -8.46
CA VAL A 299 0.01 -7.12 -9.40
C VAL A 299 -0.25 -5.69 -8.92
N SER A 300 -0.66 -5.52 -7.66
CA SER A 300 -1.21 -4.25 -7.16
C SER A 300 -0.24 -3.09 -7.28
N TYR A 301 1.07 -3.36 -7.19
CA TYR A 301 2.08 -2.32 -7.31
C TYR A 301 2.17 -1.79 -8.74
N ALA A 302 2.32 -2.65 -9.75
CA ALA A 302 2.29 -2.20 -11.13
C ALA A 302 0.93 -1.63 -11.54
N ALA A 303 -0.19 -2.21 -11.08
CA ALA A 303 -1.51 -1.63 -11.32
C ALA A 303 -1.60 -0.20 -10.80
N TYR A 304 -1.10 0.05 -9.59
CA TYR A 304 -1.03 1.40 -9.04
C TYR A 304 -0.15 2.34 -9.88
N LEU A 305 1.04 1.88 -10.32
CA LEU A 305 1.96 2.70 -11.11
C LEU A 305 1.34 3.17 -12.43
N TRP A 306 0.80 2.24 -13.21
CA TRP A 306 0.32 2.51 -14.57
C TRP A 306 -1.01 3.27 -14.60
N ASN A 307 -1.85 3.09 -13.58
CA ASN A 307 -3.24 3.51 -13.66
C ASN A 307 -3.46 5.03 -13.79
N GLY A 308 -2.76 5.84 -13.00
CA GLY A 308 -2.93 7.30 -13.06
C GLY A 308 -2.53 7.88 -14.43
N ALA A 309 -1.42 7.38 -14.99
CA ALA A 309 -0.97 7.78 -16.31
C ALA A 309 -1.94 7.34 -17.41
N ILE A 310 -2.38 6.08 -17.41
CA ILE A 310 -3.35 5.57 -18.38
C ILE A 310 -4.68 6.33 -18.31
N ALA A 311 -5.19 6.61 -17.11
CA ALA A 311 -6.42 7.38 -16.96
C ALA A 311 -6.29 8.80 -17.54
N ARG A 312 -5.14 9.47 -17.29
CA ARG A 312 -4.85 10.80 -17.86
C ARG A 312 -4.65 10.76 -19.38
N TRP A 313 -3.94 9.76 -19.92
CA TRP A 313 -3.74 9.60 -21.37
C TRP A 313 -5.03 9.35 -22.14
N LEU A 314 -6.02 8.73 -21.51
CA LEU A 314 -7.36 8.57 -22.08
C LEU A 314 -8.24 9.81 -21.92
N GLY A 315 -7.74 10.87 -21.27
CA GLY A 315 -8.47 12.11 -21.04
C GLY A 315 -9.51 12.05 -19.92
N HIS A 316 -9.39 11.11 -18.96
CA HIS A 316 -10.39 10.89 -17.89
C HIS A 316 -11.81 10.75 -18.42
N PRO A 317 -12.09 9.69 -19.20
CA PRO A 317 -13.42 9.53 -19.78
C PRO A 317 -14.49 9.33 -18.69
N ASP A 318 -15.53 10.15 -18.74
CA ASP A 318 -16.64 10.14 -17.75
C ASP A 318 -17.70 9.06 -18.02
N ASP A 319 -17.61 8.36 -19.14
CA ASP A 319 -18.52 7.28 -19.50
C ASP A 319 -18.02 5.90 -19.01
N LEU A 320 -18.96 4.97 -18.81
CA LEU A 320 -18.63 3.63 -18.32
C LEU A 320 -17.70 2.85 -19.25
N GLY A 321 -17.77 3.10 -20.57
CA GLY A 321 -16.93 2.44 -21.56
C GLY A 321 -15.47 2.88 -21.44
N GLY A 322 -15.24 4.19 -21.38
CA GLY A 322 -13.90 4.74 -21.18
C GLY A 322 -13.29 4.37 -19.82
N MET A 323 -14.08 4.39 -18.74
CA MET A 323 -13.62 3.88 -17.44
C MET A 323 -13.20 2.40 -17.51
N ALA A 324 -14.03 1.56 -18.13
CA ALA A 324 -13.74 0.13 -18.28
C ALA A 324 -12.48 -0.09 -19.14
N LEU A 325 -12.30 0.71 -20.18
CA LEU A 325 -11.11 0.70 -21.02
C LEU A 325 -9.85 1.08 -20.23
N GLY A 326 -9.89 2.16 -19.45
CA GLY A 326 -8.75 2.59 -18.62
C GLY A 326 -8.35 1.54 -17.58
N ILE A 327 -9.32 0.91 -16.93
CA ILE A 327 -9.07 -0.21 -16.00
C ILE A 327 -8.51 -1.43 -16.76
N ALA A 328 -9.08 -1.79 -17.91
CA ALA A 328 -8.60 -2.92 -18.71
C ALA A 328 -7.15 -2.72 -19.16
N LEU A 329 -6.82 -1.54 -19.70
CA LEU A 329 -5.46 -1.19 -20.11
C LEU A 329 -4.50 -1.18 -18.91
N THR A 330 -4.94 -0.67 -17.76
CA THR A 330 -4.17 -0.74 -16.52
C THR A 330 -3.85 -2.19 -16.15
N LEU A 331 -4.84 -3.09 -16.19
CA LEU A 331 -4.63 -4.50 -15.83
C LEU A 331 -3.70 -5.20 -16.82
N VAL A 332 -3.80 -4.89 -18.11
CA VAL A 332 -2.90 -5.40 -19.15
C VAL A 332 -1.47 -4.94 -18.89
N ALA A 333 -1.25 -3.63 -18.70
CA ALA A 333 0.06 -3.05 -18.43
C ALA A 333 0.66 -3.57 -17.13
N ALA A 334 -0.15 -3.67 -16.06
CA ALA A 334 0.28 -4.21 -14.78
C ALA A 334 0.68 -5.69 -14.86
N THR A 335 -0.10 -6.48 -15.59
CA THR A 335 0.19 -7.91 -15.78
C THR A 335 1.45 -8.09 -16.61
N ALA A 336 1.60 -7.32 -17.70
CA ALA A 336 2.82 -7.31 -18.51
C ALA A 336 4.05 -6.93 -17.67
N SER A 337 3.99 -5.82 -16.93
CA SER A 337 5.03 -5.37 -15.99
C SER A 337 5.41 -6.47 -14.98
N TRP A 338 4.41 -7.16 -14.42
CA TRP A 338 4.65 -8.23 -13.46
C TRP A 338 5.41 -9.41 -14.09
N TRP A 339 4.99 -9.85 -15.28
CA TRP A 339 5.61 -10.97 -15.98
C TRP A 339 7.01 -10.65 -16.51
N LEU A 340 7.20 -9.44 -17.03
CA LEU A 340 8.44 -9.00 -17.67
C LEU A 340 9.51 -8.57 -16.67
N VAL A 341 9.12 -8.00 -15.52
CA VAL A 341 10.07 -7.36 -14.61
C VAL A 341 9.98 -7.92 -13.19
N GLU A 342 8.83 -7.82 -12.53
CA GLU A 342 8.73 -8.15 -11.11
C GLU A 342 8.98 -9.63 -10.82
N ARG A 343 8.39 -10.53 -11.61
CA ARG A 343 8.51 -11.97 -11.43
C ARG A 343 9.94 -12.46 -11.72
N PRO A 344 10.63 -12.04 -12.80
CA PRO A 344 12.04 -12.35 -13.01
C PRO A 344 12.94 -11.85 -11.88
N VAL A 345 12.79 -10.60 -11.43
CA VAL A 345 13.59 -10.05 -10.34
C VAL A 345 13.34 -10.80 -9.02
N ALA A 346 12.08 -11.13 -8.72
CA ALA A 346 11.74 -11.94 -7.54
C ALA A 346 12.37 -13.34 -7.60
N ARG A 347 12.38 -13.99 -8.77
CA ARG A 347 13.06 -15.29 -8.97
C ARG A 347 14.57 -15.19 -8.81
N TRP A 348 15.19 -14.16 -9.38
CA TRP A 348 16.63 -13.92 -9.25
C TRP A 348 17.03 -13.74 -7.78
N ARG A 349 16.27 -12.95 -7.02
CA ARG A 349 16.48 -12.77 -5.57
C ARG A 349 16.37 -14.07 -4.79
N ALA A 350 15.35 -14.88 -5.08
CA ALA A 350 15.15 -16.16 -4.41
C ALA A 350 16.33 -17.12 -4.64
N ARG A 351 16.89 -17.14 -5.85
CA ARG A 351 18.09 -17.93 -6.19
C ARG A 351 19.34 -17.44 -5.46
N ARG A 352 19.53 -16.12 -5.37
CA ARG A 352 20.66 -15.51 -4.65
C ARG A 352 20.61 -15.75 -3.14
N ALA A 353 19.42 -15.80 -2.55
CA ALA A 353 19.25 -16.07 -1.12
C ALA A 353 19.42 -17.55 -0.72
N ALA A 354 19.42 -18.46 -1.70
CA ALA A 354 19.61 -19.90 -1.50
C ALA A 354 21.06 -20.36 -1.72
N ARG A 355 21.95 -19.44 -2.11
CA ARG A 355 23.40 -19.66 -2.24
C ARG A 355 24.10 -19.07 -1.02
#